data_AF-A0A926VI63-F1
#
_entry.id   AF-A0A926VI63-F1
#
_cell.length_a   1.000
_cell.length_b   1.000
_cell.length_c   1.000
_cell.angle_alpha   90.00
_cell.angle_beta   90.00
_cell.angle_gamma   90.00
#
_symmetry.space_group_name_H-M   'P 1'
#
loop_
_entity.id
_entity.type
_entity.pdbx_description
1 polymer ?
#
loop_
_entity_poly.entity_id
_entity_poly.type
_entity_poly.pdbx_seq_one_letter_code
_entity_poly.pdbx_strand_id
1 'polypeptide(L)'
;MKQNSGRYRFNREGILRVGEILRGARETKCWSLQELQNYCGLPPSTSSDIENGCVTKIHADTLETLRVALEPQNPHTGRTYTLGELYELMLVKEEILNGVKGKR
;
A
#
# COMPACT_ATOMS: atom_id res chain seq x y z
N MET A 1 -3.65 32.18 5.09
CA MET A 1 -2.42 31.38 4.90
C MET A 1 -2.73 30.32 3.84
N LYS A 2 -2.08 30.35 2.67
CA LYS A 2 -2.25 29.29 1.66
C LYS A 2 -1.40 28.09 2.12
N GLN A 3 -2.04 27.03 2.59
CA GLN A 3 -1.36 25.78 2.88
C GLN A 3 -0.78 25.26 1.56
N ASN A 4 0.55 25.19 1.49
CA ASN A 4 1.25 24.55 0.40
C ASN A 4 1.11 23.04 0.62
N SER A 5 -0.07 22.49 0.36
CA SER A 5 -0.33 21.07 0.41
C SER A 5 0.49 20.42 -0.70
N GLY A 6 1.67 19.91 -0.33
CA GLY A 6 2.51 19.14 -1.24
C GLY A 6 1.66 18.06 -1.89
N ARG A 7 1.74 17.95 -3.21
CA ARG A 7 1.07 16.84 -3.90
C ARG A 7 1.83 15.57 -3.57
N TYR A 8 1.10 14.52 -3.23
CA TYR A 8 1.66 13.18 -3.04
C TYR A 8 1.16 12.30 -4.17
N ARG A 9 2.03 11.46 -4.69
CA ARG A 9 1.67 10.44 -5.69
C ARG A 9 2.07 9.06 -5.20
N PHE A 10 1.35 8.05 -5.68
CA PHE A 10 1.73 6.67 -5.44
C PHE A 10 3.04 6.35 -6.17
N ASN A 11 3.96 5.69 -5.47
CA ASN A 11 5.18 5.13 -6.01
C ASN A 11 5.03 3.61 -6.17
N ARG A 12 5.41 3.09 -7.34
CA ARG A 12 5.40 1.66 -7.64
C ARG A 12 6.27 0.86 -6.68
N GLU A 13 7.44 1.36 -6.30
CA GLU A 13 8.32 0.68 -5.34
C GLU A 13 7.65 0.56 -3.97
N GLY A 14 6.95 1.62 -3.55
CA GLY A 14 6.19 1.63 -2.31
C GLY A 14 5.03 0.63 -2.31
N ILE A 15 4.31 0.54 -3.44
CA ILE A 15 3.24 -0.45 -3.63
C ILE A 15 3.80 -1.87 -3.58
N LEU A 16 4.91 -2.15 -4.28
CA LEU A 16 5.58 -3.44 -4.25
C LEU A 16 5.98 -3.84 -2.83
N ARG A 17 6.58 -2.90 -2.08
CA ARG A 17 6.98 -3.13 -0.70
C ARG A 17 5.79 -3.45 0.21
N VAL A 18 4.67 -2.75 0.04
CA VAL A 18 3.43 -3.08 0.78
C VAL A 18 2.92 -4.47 0.38
N GLY A 19 2.96 -4.81 -0.91
CA GLY A 19 2.62 -6.16 -1.40
C GLY A 19 3.46 -7.25 -0.74
N GLU A 20 4.78 -7.06 -0.64
CA GLU A 20 5.70 -7.98 0.03
C GLU A 20 5.41 -8.13 1.52
N ILE A 21 5.12 -7.02 2.21
CA ILE A 21 4.74 -7.03 3.64
C ILE A 21 3.48 -7.87 3.86
N LEU A 22 2.44 -7.64 3.04
CA LEU A 22 1.18 -8.37 3.14
C LEU A 22 1.37 -9.85 2.81
N ARG A 23 2.13 -10.16 1.75
CA ARG A 23 2.47 -11.53 1.37
C ARG A 23 3.19 -12.26 2.50
N GLY A 24 4.22 -11.66 3.09
CA GLY A 24 4.97 -12.25 4.20
C GLY A 24 4.08 -12.51 5.43
N ALA A 25 3.16 -11.61 5.73
CA ALA A 25 2.20 -11.79 6.81
C ALA A 25 1.22 -12.94 6.53
N ARG A 26 0.71 -13.04 5.29
CA ARG A 26 -0.14 -14.15 4.84
C ARG A 26 0.57 -15.49 4.96
N GLU A 27 1.80 -15.57 4.45
CA GLU A 27 2.62 -16.78 4.51
C GLU A 27 2.94 -17.19 5.95
N THR A 28 3.20 -16.23 6.85
CA THR A 28 3.41 -16.49 8.29
C THR A 28 2.16 -17.05 8.97
N LYS A 29 0.96 -16.62 8.54
CA LYS A 29 -0.32 -17.19 8.99
C LYS A 29 -0.66 -18.54 8.33
N CYS A 30 0.20 -19.03 7.42
CA CYS A 30 -0.04 -20.23 6.60
C CYS A 30 -1.34 -20.16 5.78
N TRP A 31 -1.77 -18.96 5.38
CA TRP A 31 -2.98 -18.78 4.56
C TRP A 31 -2.63 -18.84 3.07
N SER A 32 -3.45 -19.55 2.31
CA SER A 32 -3.48 -19.44 0.86
C SER A 32 -4.08 -18.10 0.42
N LEU A 33 -3.85 -17.71 -0.85
CA LEU A 33 -4.51 -16.54 -1.43
C LEU A 33 -6.04 -16.68 -1.42
N GLN A 34 -6.55 -17.89 -1.65
CA GLN A 34 -7.98 -18.15 -1.66
C GLN A 34 -8.61 -17.99 -0.28
N GLU A 35 -7.95 -18.45 0.78
CA GLU A 35 -8.42 -18.25 2.17
C GLU A 35 -8.46 -16.77 2.53
N LEU A 36 -7.42 -16.00 2.18
CA LEU A 36 -7.40 -14.55 2.38
C LEU A 36 -8.56 -13.86 1.63
N GLN A 37 -8.80 -14.23 0.38
CA GLN A 37 -9.87 -13.66 -0.43
C GLN A 37 -11.25 -13.95 0.15
N ASN A 38 -11.49 -15.19 0.58
CA ASN A 38 -12.73 -15.60 1.22
C ASN A 38 -12.94 -14.86 2.55
N TYR A 39 -11.88 -14.71 3.34
CA TYR A 39 -11.94 -14.00 4.62
C TYR A 39 -12.25 -12.51 4.43
N CYS A 40 -11.59 -11.86 3.46
CA CYS A 40 -11.74 -10.43 3.21
C CYS A 40 -12.94 -10.08 2.31
N GLY A 41 -13.60 -11.06 1.68
CA GLY A 41 -14.63 -10.82 0.68
C GLY A 41 -14.10 -10.10 -0.58
N LEU A 42 -12.83 -10.31 -0.93
CA LEU A 42 -12.18 -9.63 -2.06
C LEU A 42 -12.31 -10.46 -3.36
N PRO A 43 -12.33 -9.80 -4.53
CA PRO A 43 -12.30 -10.51 -5.80
C PRO A 43 -11.06 -11.41 -5.97
N PRO A 44 -11.15 -12.52 -6.73
CA PRO A 44 -10.08 -13.52 -6.82
C PRO A 44 -8.73 -13.03 -7.35
N SER A 45 -8.67 -11.91 -8.07
CA SER A 45 -7.39 -11.36 -8.55
C SER A 45 -6.82 -10.30 -7.61
N THR A 46 -7.65 -9.64 -6.81
CA THR A 46 -7.27 -8.41 -6.09
C THR A 46 -6.13 -8.65 -5.11
N SER A 47 -6.21 -9.65 -4.24
CA SER A 47 -5.14 -9.95 -3.28
C SER A 47 -3.84 -10.36 -3.98
N SER A 48 -3.94 -11.13 -5.08
CA SER A 48 -2.77 -11.57 -5.86
C SER A 48 -2.09 -10.39 -6.55
N ASP A 49 -2.86 -9.50 -7.17
CA ASP A 49 -2.33 -8.33 -7.88
C ASP A 49 -1.66 -7.35 -6.90
N ILE A 50 -2.20 -7.22 -5.68
CA ILE A 50 -1.61 -6.42 -4.61
C ILE A 50 -0.29 -7.01 -4.12
N GLU A 51 -0.28 -8.31 -3.76
CA GLU A 51 0.93 -8.98 -3.24
C GLU A 51 2.10 -8.97 -4.22
N ASN A 52 1.80 -8.97 -5.53
CA ASN A 52 2.81 -8.91 -6.59
C ASN A 52 3.11 -7.48 -7.09
N GLY A 53 2.45 -6.45 -6.53
CA GLY A 53 2.58 -5.05 -6.95
C GLY A 53 2.20 -4.81 -8.42
N CYS A 54 1.24 -5.59 -8.93
CA CYS A 54 0.65 -5.43 -10.27
C CYS A 54 -0.38 -4.28 -10.33
N VAL A 55 -0.73 -3.70 -9.18
CA VAL A 55 -1.64 -2.55 -9.09
C VAL A 55 -0.89 -1.21 -9.14
N THR A 56 -1.56 -0.17 -9.63
CA THR A 56 -1.04 1.21 -9.65
C THR A 56 -1.39 2.02 -8.40
N LYS A 57 -2.33 1.53 -7.59
CA LYS A 57 -2.76 2.08 -6.30
C LYS A 57 -3.45 1.00 -5.47
N ILE A 58 -3.37 1.12 -4.14
CA ILE A 58 -4.19 0.33 -3.21
C ILE A 58 -5.14 1.29 -2.50
N HIS A 59 -6.44 1.00 -2.56
CA HIS A 59 -7.44 1.80 -1.87
C HIS A 59 -7.36 1.61 -0.35
N ALA A 60 -7.58 2.69 0.42
CA ALA A 60 -7.47 2.66 1.88
C ALA A 60 -8.35 1.58 2.52
N ASP A 61 -9.60 1.43 2.06
CA ASP A 61 -10.52 0.41 2.60
C ASP A 61 -10.02 -1.01 2.34
N THR A 62 -9.49 -1.27 1.13
CA THR A 62 -8.89 -2.56 0.78
C THR A 62 -7.64 -2.84 1.61
N LEU A 63 -6.80 -1.82 1.77
CA LEU A 63 -5.58 -1.92 2.58
C LEU A 63 -5.90 -2.18 4.05
N GLU A 64 -6.91 -1.49 4.60
CA GLU A 64 -7.36 -1.70 5.97
C GLU A 64 -7.92 -3.11 6.16
N THR A 65 -8.71 -3.59 5.21
CA THR A 65 -9.27 -4.95 5.22
C THR A 65 -8.15 -6.00 5.27
N LEU A 66 -7.14 -5.85 4.41
CA LEU A 66 -5.98 -6.74 4.38
C LEU A 66 -5.12 -6.61 5.64
N ARG A 67 -4.91 -5.39 6.15
CA ARG A 67 -4.14 -5.11 7.37
C ARG A 67 -4.77 -5.77 8.59
N VAL A 68 -6.09 -5.68 8.74
CA VAL A 68 -6.83 -6.32 9.84
C VAL A 68 -6.80 -7.84 9.73
N ALA A 69 -6.96 -8.38 8.52
CA ALA A 69 -6.92 -9.83 8.31
C ALA A 69 -5.53 -10.43 8.58
N LEU A 70 -4.47 -9.76 8.12
CA LEU A 70 -3.11 -10.31 8.10
C LEU A 70 -2.25 -9.87 9.28
N GLU A 71 -2.58 -8.74 9.92
CA GLU A 71 -1.83 -8.17 11.04
C GLU A 71 -0.31 -8.12 10.78
N PRO A 72 0.14 -7.51 9.67
CA PRO A 72 1.55 -7.53 9.28
C PRO A 72 2.43 -6.86 10.33
N GLN A 73 3.49 -7.53 10.76
CA GLN A 73 4.39 -7.03 11.80
C GLN A 73 5.48 -6.11 11.22
N ASN A 74 5.68 -4.97 11.86
CA ASN A 74 6.80 -4.08 11.58
C ASN A 74 8.06 -4.61 12.29
N PRO A 75 9.11 -5.03 11.55
CA PRO A 75 10.30 -5.64 12.13
C PRO A 75 11.12 -4.66 12.99
N HIS A 76 10.93 -3.35 12.81
CA HIS A 76 11.65 -2.33 13.57
C HIS A 76 11.01 -2.04 14.93
N THR A 77 9.69 -2.16 15.02
CA THR A 77 8.93 -1.81 16.24
C THR A 77 8.37 -3.03 16.96
N GLY A 78 8.31 -4.18 16.29
CA GLY A 78 7.65 -5.39 16.79
C GLY A 78 6.13 -5.27 16.92
N ARG A 79 5.54 -4.20 16.35
CA ARG A 79 4.10 -3.93 16.37
C ARG A 79 3.49 -4.17 15.00
N THR A 80 2.19 -4.44 14.95
CA THR A 80 1.45 -4.46 13.69
C THR A 80 1.54 -3.10 13.00
N TYR A 81 1.83 -3.09 11.70
CA TYR A 81 1.77 -1.87 10.89
C TYR A 81 0.37 -1.25 11.00
N THR A 82 0.34 0.06 11.19
CA THR A 82 -0.86 0.88 11.08
C THR A 82 -1.20 1.13 9.61
N LEU A 83 -2.46 1.52 9.35
CA LEU A 83 -2.88 1.92 8.01
C LEU A 83 -2.04 3.10 7.49
N GLY A 84 -1.75 4.07 8.35
CA GLY A 84 -0.94 5.24 8.03
C GLY A 84 0.46 4.87 7.58
N GLU A 85 1.16 4.00 8.34
CA GLU A 85 2.50 3.55 7.97
C GLU A 85 2.51 2.82 6.61
N LEU A 86 1.56 1.93 6.37
CA LEU A 86 1.46 1.24 5.07
C LEU A 86 1.17 2.24 3.94
N TYR A 87 0.35 3.25 4.18
CA TYR A 87 0.02 4.27 3.19
C TYR A 87 1.21 5.18 2.89
N GLU A 88 1.95 5.59 3.91
CA GLU A 88 3.17 6.40 3.79
C GLU A 88 4.24 5.69 2.96
N LEU A 89 4.39 4.36 3.10
CA LEU A 89 5.31 3.57 2.27
C LEU A 89 4.98 3.68 0.78
N MET A 90 3.71 3.83 0.42
CA MET A 90 3.28 3.93 -0.98
C MET A 90 3.36 5.34 -1.55
N LEU A 91 3.56 6.37 -0.72
CA LEU A 91 3.50 7.76 -1.16
C LEU A 91 4.90 8.37 -1.29
N VAL A 92 5.08 9.14 -2.37
CA VAL A 92 6.22 10.04 -2.52
C VAL A 92 5.73 11.47 -2.67
N LYS A 93 6.45 12.41 -2.08
CA LYS A 93 6.18 13.83 -2.23
C LYS A 93 6.55 14.26 -3.65
N GLU A 94 5.60 14.84 -4.38
CA GLU A 94 5.92 15.53 -5.62
C GLU A 94 6.66 16.81 -5.27
N GLU A 95 7.92 16.89 -5.70
CA GLU A 95 8.59 18.17 -5.78
C GLU A 95 7.89 18.99 -6.87
N ILE A 96 7.29 20.11 -6.48
CA ILE A 96 6.76 21.07 -7.44
C ILE A 96 7.97 21.67 -8.16
N LEU A 97 8.38 21.07 -9.28
CA LEU A 97 9.27 21.72 -10.24
C LEU A 97 8.52 22.94 -10.78
N ASN A 98 8.69 24.08 -10.13
CA ASN A 98 8.31 25.37 -10.69
C ASN A 98 9.22 25.65 -11.89
N GLY A 99 8.87 25.10 -13.05
CA GLY A 99 9.68 25.12 -14.27
C GLY A 99 8.90 25.63 -15.48
N VAL A 100 8.73 26.95 -15.54
CA VAL A 100 8.61 27.81 -16.73
C VAL A 100 7.53 27.46 -17.78
N LYS A 101 6.41 28.19 -17.73
CA LYS A 101 5.58 28.46 -18.92
C LYS A 101 6.44 29.19 -19.96
N GLY A 102 7.10 28.44 -20.83
CA GLY A 102 7.65 28.98 -22.07
C GLY A 102 6.49 29.35 -22.99
N LYS A 103 6.13 30.64 -23.05
CA LYS A 103 5.41 31.18 -24.20
C LYS A 103 6.32 31.05 -25.42
N ARG A 104 5.86 30.33 -26.44
CA ARG A 104 6.17 30.62 -27.84
C ARG A 104 4.86 30.66 -28.59
#